data_AF-A0A3N5YVI1-F1
#
_entry.id   AF-A0A3N5YVI1-F1
#
_cell.length_a   1.000
_cell.length_b   1.000
_cell.length_c   1.000
_cell.angle_alpha   90.00
_cell.angle_beta   90.00
_cell.angle_gamma   90.00
#
_symmetry.space_group_name_H-M   'P 1'
#
loop_
_entity.id
_entity.type
_entity.pdbx_description
1 polymer ?
#
loop_
_entity_poly.entity_id
_entity_poly.type
_entity_poly.pdbx_seq_one_letter_code
_entity_poly.pdbx_strand_id
1 'polypeptide(L)'
;MPTAACGINCDVCGLNKRGICSSCGSGISRQGMEKIAIQTKLFGQPCPILACAHMNHLEFCMRDCNSFPCENFENQGYPFSQGFLNMQRRRLAEISTKAIPKISGAGDWIVVPSEHWDNLQKRDPAEICNIALAQLETTGDIRLRVLNTDFFIHPKNRSIRAMTREKGILIRDPLLELIIIVYLTQITSAPLRHEKAGVKDLKSAHFFQGPHELEMEPVLARYGNDASGFRKVAGQLDGRFISSTADAGVVFSPFP
;
A
#
# COMPACT_ATOMS: atom_id res chain seq x y z
N MET A 1 -15.44 20.71 2.92
CA MET A 1 -13.99 20.64 3.23
C MET A 1 -13.28 21.77 2.52
N PRO A 2 -12.35 22.47 3.17
CA PRO A 2 -11.71 23.63 2.58
C PRO A 2 -10.56 23.28 1.64
N THR A 3 -10.07 22.03 1.65
CA THR A 3 -9.01 21.57 0.75
C THR A 3 -9.59 21.07 -0.57
N ALA A 4 -9.07 21.59 -1.68
CA ALA A 4 -9.40 21.15 -3.03
C ALA A 4 -8.77 19.79 -3.34
N ALA A 5 -9.31 19.06 -4.33
CA ALA A 5 -8.72 17.78 -4.79
C ALA A 5 -7.24 17.89 -5.19
N CYS A 6 -6.78 19.04 -5.70
CA CYS A 6 -5.37 19.29 -6.01
C CYS A 6 -4.48 19.51 -4.76
N GLY A 7 -5.08 19.58 -3.57
CA GLY A 7 -4.41 19.77 -2.28
C GLY A 7 -4.19 21.24 -1.87
N ILE A 8 -4.69 22.21 -2.64
CA ILE A 8 -4.74 23.61 -2.19
C ILE A 8 -5.82 23.76 -1.12
N ASN A 9 -5.44 24.30 0.04
CA ASN A 9 -6.41 24.74 1.04
C ASN A 9 -7.01 26.09 0.64
N CYS A 10 -8.28 26.06 0.25
CA CYS A 10 -9.02 27.25 -0.18
C CYS A 10 -9.27 28.25 0.96
N ASP A 11 -9.24 27.83 2.24
CA ASP A 11 -9.42 28.72 3.39
C ASP A 11 -8.22 29.64 3.63
N VAL A 12 -7.07 29.36 3.03
CA VAL A 12 -5.90 30.24 3.08
C VAL A 12 -5.61 30.88 1.72
N CYS A 13 -6.41 30.57 0.70
CA CYS A 13 -6.23 31.10 -0.65
C CYS A 13 -6.72 32.55 -0.74
N GLY A 14 -5.81 33.44 -1.14
CA GLY A 14 -6.12 34.86 -1.30
C GLY A 14 -7.20 35.17 -2.35
N LEU A 15 -7.39 34.31 -3.36
CA LEU A 15 -8.46 34.48 -4.36
C LEU A 15 -9.82 34.14 -3.78
N ASN A 16 -9.91 33.09 -2.94
CA ASN A 16 -11.15 32.74 -2.27
C ASN A 16 -11.53 33.82 -1.25
N LYS A 17 -10.58 34.26 -0.40
CA LYS A 17 -10.85 35.31 0.60
C LYS A 17 -11.29 36.65 0.02
N ARG A 18 -10.98 36.92 -1.25
CA ARG A 18 -11.43 38.12 -1.99
C ARG A 18 -12.73 37.91 -2.77
N GLY A 19 -13.35 36.73 -2.68
CA GLY A 19 -14.59 36.40 -3.39
C GLY A 19 -14.42 36.16 -4.89
N ILE A 20 -13.18 36.09 -5.40
CA ILE A 20 -12.89 35.89 -6.83
C ILE A 20 -13.14 34.44 -7.23
N CYS A 21 -12.98 33.49 -6.29
CA CYS A 21 -13.20 32.07 -6.51
C CYS A 21 -13.91 31.45 -5.31
N SER A 22 -14.70 30.40 -5.54
CA SER A 22 -15.26 29.54 -4.48
C SER A 22 -14.41 28.28 -4.29
N SER A 23 -14.47 27.69 -3.09
CA SER A 23 -13.80 26.41 -2.80
C SER A 23 -14.20 25.34 -3.82
N CYS A 24 -13.21 24.60 -4.29
CA CYS A 24 -13.41 23.48 -5.20
C CYS A 24 -13.79 22.19 -4.49
N GLY A 25 -13.56 22.06 -3.17
CA GLY A 25 -13.78 20.82 -2.44
C GLY A 25 -12.90 19.64 -2.90
N SER A 26 -12.98 18.54 -2.17
CA SER A 26 -12.29 17.28 -2.51
C SER A 26 -13.02 16.54 -3.64
N GLY A 27 -12.37 15.55 -4.26
CA GLY A 27 -12.93 14.82 -5.40
C GLY A 27 -14.19 14.01 -5.06
N ILE A 28 -14.38 13.63 -3.80
CA ILE A 28 -15.57 12.90 -3.32
C ILE A 28 -16.61 13.79 -2.65
N SER A 29 -16.35 15.11 -2.54
CA SER A 29 -17.25 16.02 -1.83
C SER A 29 -18.40 16.50 -2.72
N ARG A 30 -19.56 16.76 -2.11
CA ARG A 30 -20.70 17.45 -2.77
C ARG A 30 -20.28 18.77 -3.41
N GLN A 31 -19.46 19.55 -2.69
CA GLN A 31 -18.93 20.82 -3.19
C GLN A 31 -18.09 20.63 -4.47
N GLY A 32 -17.29 19.56 -4.54
CA GLY A 32 -16.54 19.19 -5.75
C GLY A 32 -17.44 18.86 -6.92
N MET A 33 -18.48 18.05 -6.70
CA MET A 33 -19.47 17.72 -7.74
C MET A 33 -20.18 18.97 -8.26
N GLU A 34 -20.60 19.87 -7.37
CA GLU A 34 -21.23 21.14 -7.75
C GLU A 34 -20.27 22.03 -8.54
N LYS A 35 -18.99 22.09 -8.12
CA LYS A 35 -17.98 22.87 -8.82
C LYS A 35 -17.74 22.34 -10.23
N ILE A 36 -17.67 21.02 -10.41
CA ILE A 36 -17.56 20.38 -11.74
C ILE A 36 -18.75 20.79 -12.61
N ALA A 37 -19.98 20.63 -12.10
CA ALA A 37 -21.20 20.96 -12.85
C ALA A 37 -21.22 22.44 -13.28
N ILE A 38 -20.85 23.35 -12.38
CA ILE A 38 -20.78 24.80 -12.66
C ILE A 38 -19.70 25.09 -13.71
N GLN A 39 -18.51 24.52 -13.59
CA GLN A 39 -17.42 24.76 -14.55
C GLN A 39 -17.75 24.23 -15.94
N THR A 40 -18.35 23.04 -16.03
CA THR A 40 -18.83 22.50 -17.31
C THR A 40 -19.87 23.43 -17.95
N LYS A 41 -20.82 23.95 -17.17
CA LYS A 41 -21.84 24.87 -17.67
C LYS A 41 -21.26 26.22 -18.14
N LEU A 42 -20.28 26.78 -17.42
CA LEU A 42 -19.75 28.11 -17.69
C LEU A 42 -18.61 28.12 -18.72
N PHE A 43 -17.76 27.10 -18.72
CA PHE A 43 -16.51 27.06 -19.49
C PHE A 43 -16.47 25.92 -20.51
N GLY A 44 -17.55 25.13 -20.63
CA GLY A 44 -17.64 23.97 -21.52
C GLY A 44 -16.87 22.74 -21.04
N GLN A 45 -16.01 22.89 -20.04
CA GLN A 45 -15.18 21.82 -19.49
C GLN A 45 -14.83 22.09 -18.01
N PRO A 46 -14.78 21.05 -17.16
CA PRO A 46 -14.38 21.19 -15.77
C PRO A 46 -12.85 21.27 -15.64
N CYS A 47 -12.38 21.63 -14.44
CA CYS A 47 -10.97 21.44 -14.09
C CYS A 47 -10.62 19.94 -14.22
N PRO A 48 -9.62 19.57 -15.04
CA PRO A 48 -9.33 18.16 -15.31
C PRO A 48 -8.78 17.43 -14.09
N ILE A 49 -8.08 18.14 -13.18
CA ILE A 49 -7.62 17.56 -11.92
C ILE A 49 -8.83 17.15 -11.06
N LEU A 50 -9.80 18.06 -10.88
CA LEU A 50 -10.97 17.80 -10.05
C LEU A 50 -11.89 16.74 -10.68
N ALA A 51 -12.12 16.81 -11.99
CA ALA A 51 -12.91 15.82 -12.72
C ALA A 51 -12.28 14.43 -12.67
N CYS A 52 -10.96 14.34 -12.87
CA CYS A 52 -10.22 13.08 -12.75
C CYS A 52 -10.29 12.52 -11.32
N ALA A 53 -10.09 13.35 -10.30
CA ALA A 53 -10.21 12.91 -8.91
C ALA A 53 -11.61 12.37 -8.60
N HIS A 54 -12.66 13.05 -9.05
CA HIS A 54 -14.04 12.60 -8.87
C HIS A 54 -14.31 11.26 -9.57
N MET A 55 -13.93 11.14 -10.84
CA MET A 55 -14.12 9.92 -11.65
C MET A 55 -13.38 8.71 -11.07
N ASN A 56 -12.22 8.93 -10.45
CA ASN A 56 -11.43 7.86 -9.82
C ASN A 56 -11.73 7.70 -8.32
N HIS A 57 -12.76 8.38 -7.80
CA HIS A 57 -13.13 8.35 -6.39
C HIS A 57 -11.97 8.68 -5.43
N LEU A 58 -11.09 9.60 -5.84
CA LEU A 58 -9.98 10.08 -5.04
C LEU A 58 -10.37 11.35 -4.29
N GLU A 59 -10.06 11.41 -3.01
CA GLU A 59 -10.36 12.60 -2.20
C GLU A 59 -9.33 13.71 -2.50
N PHE A 60 -8.04 13.43 -2.40
CA PHE A 60 -6.95 14.37 -2.71
C PHE A 60 -5.84 13.72 -3.56
N CYS A 61 -5.49 14.32 -4.70
CA CYS A 61 -4.49 13.77 -5.63
C CYS A 61 -3.12 13.58 -4.97
N MET A 62 -2.63 14.56 -4.20
CA MET A 62 -1.29 14.48 -3.60
C MET A 62 -1.15 13.38 -2.54
N ARG A 63 -2.26 12.95 -1.93
CA ARG A 63 -2.29 11.94 -0.86
C ARG A 63 -2.68 10.56 -1.39
N ASP A 64 -3.67 10.52 -2.28
CA ASP A 64 -4.39 9.29 -2.62
C ASP A 64 -4.04 8.76 -4.03
N CYS A 65 -3.44 9.58 -4.91
CA CYS A 65 -3.15 9.18 -6.29
C CYS A 65 -1.73 8.62 -6.41
N ASN A 66 -1.63 7.33 -6.73
CA ASN A 66 -0.34 6.65 -6.97
C ASN A 66 0.43 7.20 -8.18
N SER A 67 -0.26 7.87 -9.10
CA SER A 67 0.35 8.48 -10.29
C SER A 67 0.76 9.93 -10.06
N PHE A 68 0.46 10.53 -8.90
CA PHE A 68 0.86 11.91 -8.63
C PHE A 68 2.39 12.00 -8.40
N PRO A 69 3.09 12.98 -8.99
CA PRO A 69 2.64 13.96 -9.99
C PRO A 69 2.37 13.35 -11.38
N CYS A 70 1.17 13.59 -11.95
CA CYS A 70 0.76 13.09 -13.26
C CYS A 70 0.57 14.20 -14.30
N GLU A 71 0.25 13.81 -15.54
CA GLU A 71 0.08 14.66 -16.71
C GLU A 71 -0.93 15.81 -16.51
N ASN A 72 -1.97 15.59 -15.70
CA ASN A 72 -2.96 16.62 -15.37
C ASN A 72 -2.34 17.83 -14.64
N PHE A 73 -1.23 17.63 -13.93
CA PHE A 73 -0.49 18.69 -13.25
C PHE A 73 0.64 19.27 -14.12
N GLU A 74 1.22 18.46 -15.01
CA GLU A 74 2.35 18.86 -15.86
C GLU A 74 1.90 19.69 -17.06
N ASN A 75 0.92 19.20 -17.81
CA ASN A 75 0.52 19.80 -19.08
C ASN A 75 -0.11 21.18 -18.92
N GLN A 76 -0.65 21.48 -17.72
CA GLN A 76 -1.35 22.74 -17.46
C GLN A 76 -0.51 23.78 -16.74
N GLY A 77 0.64 23.41 -16.16
CA GLY A 77 1.44 24.29 -15.31
C GLY A 77 0.67 24.83 -14.09
N TYR A 78 -0.43 24.17 -13.71
CA TYR A 78 -1.35 24.57 -12.65
C TYR A 78 -1.73 23.33 -11.81
N PRO A 79 -1.87 23.46 -10.47
CA PRO A 79 -1.59 24.64 -9.67
C PRO A 79 -0.14 24.78 -9.20
N PHE A 80 0.70 23.79 -9.46
CA PHE A 80 2.06 23.73 -8.93
C PHE A 80 3.11 23.99 -10.01
N SER A 81 4.21 24.62 -9.62
CA SER A 81 5.35 24.85 -10.51
C SER A 81 6.07 23.54 -10.84
N GLN A 82 6.76 23.52 -11.98
CA GLN A 82 7.61 22.38 -12.35
C GLN A 82 8.65 22.05 -11.27
N GLY A 83 9.17 23.07 -10.57
CA GLY A 83 10.08 22.88 -9.43
C GLY A 83 9.44 22.08 -8.28
N PHE A 84 8.18 22.35 -7.96
CA PHE A 84 7.44 21.58 -6.95
C PHE A 84 7.15 20.16 -7.42
N LEU A 85 6.69 19.97 -8.67
CA LEU A 85 6.41 18.64 -9.22
C LEU A 85 7.69 17.79 -9.29
N ASN A 86 8.82 18.39 -9.70
CA ASN A 86 10.12 17.73 -9.71
C ASN A 86 10.58 17.36 -8.29
N MET A 87 10.37 18.25 -7.31
CA MET A 87 10.66 17.96 -5.90
C MET A 87 9.83 16.79 -5.39
N GLN A 88 8.52 16.76 -5.66
CA GLN A 88 7.65 15.65 -5.27
C GLN A 88 8.07 14.35 -5.92
N ARG A 89 8.33 14.34 -7.23
CA ARG A 89 8.85 13.16 -7.93
C ARG A 89 10.15 12.67 -7.32
N ARG A 90 11.10 13.57 -7.06
CA ARG A 90 12.36 13.22 -6.42
C ARG A 90 12.14 12.64 -5.03
N ARG A 91 11.28 13.23 -4.20
CA ARG A 91 11.01 12.75 -2.83
C ARG A 91 10.23 11.44 -2.80
N LEU A 92 9.27 11.24 -3.69
CA LEU A 92 8.55 9.98 -3.85
C LEU A 92 9.48 8.88 -4.39
N ALA A 93 10.39 9.23 -5.30
CA ALA A 93 11.45 8.33 -5.73
C ALA A 93 12.47 8.07 -4.61
N GLU A 94 12.85 9.07 -3.82
CA GLU A 94 13.66 8.91 -2.61
C GLU A 94 12.95 7.99 -1.61
N ILE A 95 11.65 8.13 -1.40
CA ILE A 95 10.79 7.22 -0.63
C ILE A 95 10.79 5.79 -1.23
N SER A 96 10.80 5.64 -2.55
CA SER A 96 10.94 4.32 -3.18
C SER A 96 12.37 3.75 -3.09
N THR A 97 13.37 4.59 -2.81
CA THR A 97 14.81 4.26 -2.75
C THR A 97 15.43 4.42 -1.36
N LYS A 98 14.65 4.79 -0.34
CA LYS A 98 14.99 4.89 1.08
C LYS A 98 13.76 4.37 1.81
N ALA A 99 13.94 3.37 2.67
CA ALA A 99 12.80 2.76 3.36
C ALA A 99 12.06 3.88 4.07
N ILE A 100 10.77 4.08 3.79
CA ILE A 100 9.97 4.89 4.69
C ILE A 100 9.98 4.08 5.97
N PRO A 101 10.67 4.52 7.02
CA PRO A 101 10.66 3.75 8.24
C PRO A 101 9.27 4.00 8.81
N LYS A 102 8.48 2.92 8.94
CA LYS A 102 7.20 3.01 9.66
C LYS A 102 7.51 3.54 11.06
N ILE A 103 6.74 4.51 11.54
CA ILE A 103 6.93 5.06 12.88
C ILE A 103 6.13 4.18 13.84
N SER A 104 6.79 3.64 14.87
CA SER A 104 6.14 2.88 15.94
C SER A 104 5.16 3.77 16.71
N GLY A 105 4.25 3.18 17.50
CA GLY A 105 3.37 3.94 18.39
C GLY A 105 4.11 4.83 19.41
N ALA A 106 5.42 4.60 19.60
CA ALA A 106 6.31 5.39 20.47
C ALA A 106 7.07 6.52 19.74
N GLY A 107 6.92 6.66 18.42
CA GLY A 107 7.61 7.69 17.63
C GLY A 107 8.96 7.25 17.01
N ASP A 108 9.41 6.03 17.31
CA ASP A 108 10.68 5.50 16.78
C ASP A 108 10.53 4.86 15.39
N TRP A 109 11.61 4.89 14.61
CA TRP A 109 11.71 4.21 13.33
C TRP A 109 11.68 2.69 13.49
N ILE A 110 10.74 2.02 12.83
CA ILE A 110 10.71 0.56 12.73
C ILE A 110 11.77 0.15 11.71
N VAL A 111 12.81 -0.50 12.20
CA VAL A 111 13.85 -1.18 11.43
C VAL A 111 13.87 -2.64 11.86
N VAL A 112 14.24 -3.55 10.95
CA VAL A 112 14.46 -4.94 11.35
C VAL A 112 15.72 -5.01 12.22
N PRO A 113 15.64 -5.48 13.48
CA PRO A 113 16.84 -5.66 14.31
C PRO A 113 17.86 -6.58 13.63
N SER A 114 19.15 -6.24 13.72
CA SER A 114 20.23 -7.00 13.07
C SER A 114 20.27 -8.47 13.49
N GLU A 115 19.84 -8.77 14.71
CA GLU A 115 19.77 -10.13 15.25
C GLU A 115 18.92 -11.07 14.40
N HIS A 116 17.83 -10.58 13.78
CA HIS A 116 17.02 -11.40 12.89
C HIS A 116 17.79 -11.79 11.61
N TRP A 117 18.56 -10.86 11.06
CA TRP A 117 19.44 -11.15 9.92
C TRP A 117 20.57 -12.10 10.29
N ASP A 118 21.17 -11.91 11.46
CA ASP A 118 22.25 -12.78 11.96
C ASP A 118 21.75 -14.20 12.20
N ASN A 119 20.51 -14.35 12.70
CA ASN A 119 19.90 -15.65 12.89
C ASN A 119 19.54 -16.33 11.57
N LEU A 120 19.07 -15.57 10.56
CA LEU A 120 18.85 -16.11 9.22
C LEU A 120 20.16 -16.59 8.59
N GLN A 121 21.26 -15.83 8.74
CA GLN A 121 22.57 -16.21 8.19
C GLN A 121 23.19 -17.47 8.83
N LYS A 122 22.76 -17.84 10.05
CA LYS A 122 23.23 -19.07 10.73
C LYS A 122 22.56 -20.35 10.23
N ARG A 123 21.43 -20.24 9.53
CA ARG A 123 20.70 -21.39 8.99
C ARG A 123 21.33 -21.86 7.67
N ASP A 124 21.17 -23.13 7.33
CA ASP A 124 21.54 -23.65 6.01
C ASP A 124 20.55 -23.14 4.94
N PRO A 125 21.00 -22.38 3.93
CA PRO A 125 20.13 -21.87 2.87
C PRO A 125 19.42 -22.96 2.07
N ALA A 126 20.06 -24.12 1.85
CA ALA A 126 19.46 -25.22 1.11
C ALA A 126 18.31 -25.87 1.89
N GLU A 127 18.51 -26.06 3.20
CA GLU A 127 17.48 -26.57 4.10
C GLU A 127 16.29 -25.61 4.19
N ILE A 128 16.53 -24.32 4.40
CA ILE A 128 15.47 -23.31 4.44
C ILE A 128 14.66 -23.33 3.15
N CYS A 129 15.33 -23.29 1.99
CA CYS A 129 14.65 -23.25 0.70
C CYS A 129 13.78 -24.50 0.48
N ASN A 130 14.27 -25.68 0.87
CA ASN A 130 13.51 -26.91 0.76
C ASN A 130 12.24 -26.91 1.63
N ILE A 131 12.34 -26.47 2.89
CA ILE A 131 11.20 -26.45 3.81
C ILE A 131 10.21 -25.34 3.44
N ALA A 132 10.70 -24.17 3.05
CA ALA A 132 9.89 -22.99 2.75
C ALA A 132 9.31 -22.97 1.33
N LEU A 133 9.56 -24.03 0.54
CA LEU A 133 9.28 -24.10 -0.89
C LEU A 133 9.80 -22.86 -1.64
N ALA A 134 10.96 -22.36 -1.19
CA ALA A 134 11.68 -21.24 -1.79
C ALA A 134 12.78 -21.77 -2.72
N GLN A 135 13.39 -20.87 -3.48
CA GLN A 135 14.45 -21.22 -4.42
C GLN A 135 15.77 -20.58 -4.02
N LEU A 136 16.84 -21.37 -4.02
CA LEU A 136 18.20 -20.88 -3.79
C LEU A 136 18.80 -20.43 -5.12
N GLU A 137 19.13 -19.15 -5.22
CA GLU A 137 19.79 -18.58 -6.39
C GLU A 137 21.30 -18.89 -6.35
N THR A 138 21.94 -18.86 -7.52
CA THR A 138 23.39 -19.16 -7.64
C THR A 138 24.29 -18.21 -6.85
N THR A 139 23.81 -17.00 -6.55
CA THR A 139 24.48 -15.99 -5.72
C THR A 139 24.43 -16.33 -4.21
N GLY A 140 23.63 -17.32 -3.81
CA GLY A 140 23.31 -17.62 -2.42
C GLY A 140 22.15 -16.81 -1.85
N ASP A 141 21.42 -16.10 -2.71
CA ASP A 141 20.20 -15.38 -2.35
C ASP A 141 18.98 -16.33 -2.34
N ILE A 142 17.93 -15.96 -1.60
CA ILE A 142 16.72 -16.76 -1.48
C ILE A 142 15.59 -16.08 -2.25
N ARG A 143 14.93 -16.80 -3.15
CA ARG A 143 13.71 -16.36 -3.83
C ARG A 143 12.49 -17.01 -3.18
N LEU A 144 11.63 -16.20 -2.58
CA LEU A 144 10.41 -16.63 -1.89
C LEU A 144 9.17 -15.98 -2.53
N ARG A 145 8.18 -16.80 -2.89
CA ARG A 145 6.88 -16.29 -3.36
C ARG A 145 6.04 -15.90 -2.14
N VAL A 146 5.61 -14.64 -2.06
CA VAL A 146 4.66 -14.17 -1.04
C VAL A 146 3.41 -13.65 -1.75
N LEU A 147 2.26 -14.26 -1.47
CA LEU A 147 1.04 -14.11 -2.29
C LEU A 147 1.39 -14.30 -3.78
N ASN A 148 1.18 -13.27 -4.61
CA ASN A 148 1.43 -13.29 -6.05
C ASN A 148 2.78 -12.66 -6.47
N THR A 149 3.66 -12.35 -5.52
CA THR A 149 4.87 -11.56 -5.75
C THR A 149 6.12 -12.32 -5.34
N ASP A 150 7.14 -12.35 -6.20
CA ASP A 150 8.44 -12.96 -5.88
C ASP A 150 9.33 -11.97 -5.12
N PHE A 151 9.85 -12.40 -3.99
CA PHE A 151 10.79 -11.65 -3.16
C PHE A 151 12.17 -12.29 -3.22
N PHE A 152 13.19 -11.46 -3.43
CA PHE A 152 14.60 -11.82 -3.38
C PHE A 152 15.18 -11.32 -2.07
N ILE A 153 15.54 -12.26 -1.20
CA ILE A 153 16.16 -12.01 0.09
C ILE A 153 17.67 -12.15 -0.11
N HIS A 154 18.41 -11.12 0.30
CA HIS A 154 19.86 -11.07 0.27
C HIS A 154 20.40 -11.09 1.70
N PRO A 155 20.59 -12.26 2.35
CA PRO A 155 20.96 -12.33 3.76
C PRO A 155 22.24 -11.58 4.10
N LYS A 156 23.27 -11.69 3.24
CA LYS A 156 24.57 -11.02 3.42
C LYS A 156 24.45 -9.50 3.38
N ASN A 157 23.63 -8.98 2.46
CA ASN A 157 23.42 -7.55 2.28
C ASN A 157 22.29 -7.00 3.16
N ARG A 158 21.66 -7.85 3.97
CA ARG A 158 20.52 -7.54 4.86
C ARG A 158 19.44 -6.72 4.15
N SER A 159 18.99 -7.22 3.00
CA SER A 159 17.97 -6.52 2.18
C SER A 159 17.03 -7.51 1.50
N ILE A 160 15.82 -7.03 1.19
CA ILE A 160 14.80 -7.76 0.44
C ILE A 160 14.35 -6.90 -0.74
N ARG A 161 14.11 -7.52 -1.91
CA ARG A 161 13.59 -6.85 -3.12
C ARG A 161 12.37 -7.60 -3.64
N ALA A 162 11.33 -6.91 -4.11
CA ALA A 162 10.26 -7.59 -4.84
C ALA A 162 10.43 -7.47 -6.35
N MET A 163 10.05 -8.52 -7.04
CA MET A 163 9.91 -8.54 -8.48
C MET A 163 8.43 -8.53 -8.82
N THR A 164 7.96 -7.43 -9.40
CA THR A 164 6.66 -7.41 -10.06
C THR A 164 6.84 -7.79 -11.53
N ARG A 165 5.77 -8.26 -12.19
CA ARG A 165 5.81 -8.77 -13.59
C ARG A 165 6.39 -7.78 -14.61
N GLU A 166 6.47 -6.49 -14.30
CA GLU A 166 6.91 -5.44 -15.23
C GLU A 166 8.22 -4.72 -14.84
N LYS A 167 8.67 -4.83 -13.57
CA LYS A 167 9.98 -4.33 -13.07
C LYS A 167 10.22 -4.75 -11.61
N GLY A 168 11.48 -4.87 -11.22
CA GLY A 168 11.88 -5.04 -9.82
C GLY A 168 11.62 -3.77 -9.02
N ILE A 169 10.66 -3.81 -8.09
CA ILE A 169 10.37 -2.72 -7.17
C ILE A 169 10.94 -3.12 -5.81
N LEU A 170 11.81 -2.28 -5.28
CA LEU A 170 12.34 -2.47 -3.95
C LEU A 170 11.20 -2.30 -2.93
N ILE A 171 10.78 -3.39 -2.29
CA ILE A 171 9.85 -3.32 -1.16
C ILE A 171 10.65 -2.86 0.04
N ARG A 172 10.16 -1.81 0.69
CA ARG A 172 10.77 -1.25 1.89
C ARG A 172 9.71 -1.06 2.98
N ASP A 173 9.07 -2.17 3.32
CA ASP A 173 8.14 -2.26 4.44
C ASP A 173 8.84 -3.05 5.55
N PRO A 174 9.35 -2.39 6.61
CA PRO A 174 10.07 -3.04 7.69
C PRO A 174 9.28 -4.16 8.40
N LEU A 175 7.95 -4.09 8.41
CA LEU A 175 7.11 -5.13 8.99
C LEU A 175 7.03 -6.34 8.07
N LEU A 176 6.89 -6.13 6.77
CA LEU A 176 6.93 -7.23 5.80
C LEU A 176 8.32 -7.88 5.77
N GLU A 177 9.39 -7.08 5.82
CA GLU A 177 10.76 -7.59 5.94
C GLU A 177 10.91 -8.45 7.20
N LEU A 178 10.48 -7.93 8.35
CA LEU A 178 10.53 -8.66 9.61
C LEU A 178 9.75 -9.98 9.53
N ILE A 179 8.53 -9.97 8.98
CA ILE A 179 7.71 -11.18 8.84
C ILE A 179 8.40 -12.21 7.94
N ILE A 180 8.95 -11.79 6.78
CA ILE A 180 9.67 -12.70 5.87
C ILE A 180 10.89 -13.31 6.58
N ILE A 181 11.69 -12.51 7.28
CA ILE A 181 12.90 -13.00 7.95
C ILE A 181 12.55 -13.92 9.10
N VAL A 182 11.54 -13.56 9.91
CA VAL A 182 11.05 -14.40 11.01
C VAL A 182 10.51 -15.72 10.47
N TYR A 183 9.74 -15.70 9.38
CA TYR A 183 9.26 -16.89 8.70
C TYR A 183 10.43 -17.81 8.30
N LEU A 184 11.38 -17.33 7.50
CA LEU A 184 12.52 -18.13 7.04
C LEU A 184 13.41 -18.62 8.18
N THR A 185 13.53 -17.84 9.27
CA THR A 185 14.36 -18.19 10.43
C THR A 185 13.69 -19.27 11.30
N GLN A 186 12.36 -19.23 11.43
CA GLN A 186 11.60 -20.09 12.34
C GLN A 186 10.93 -21.28 11.65
N ILE A 187 10.96 -21.36 10.32
CA ILE A 187 10.32 -22.46 9.61
C ILE A 187 10.90 -23.82 10.00
N THR A 188 10.01 -24.80 10.11
CA THR A 188 10.30 -26.20 10.47
C THR A 188 9.56 -27.14 9.51
N SER A 189 9.97 -28.41 9.44
CA SER A 189 9.32 -29.45 8.65
C SER A 189 8.03 -30.01 9.26
N ALA A 190 7.53 -29.41 10.35
CA ALA A 190 6.30 -29.86 10.99
C ALA A 190 5.09 -29.68 10.06
N PRO A 191 4.20 -30.68 9.93
CA PRO A 191 3.04 -30.58 9.06
C PRO A 191 2.04 -29.54 9.58
N LEU A 192 1.40 -28.81 8.67
CA LEU A 192 0.30 -27.92 8.99
C LEU A 192 -0.90 -28.74 9.48
N ARG A 193 -1.45 -28.38 10.65
CA ARG A 193 -2.64 -29.05 11.22
C ARG A 193 -3.95 -28.67 10.50
N HIS A 194 -3.91 -27.65 9.63
CA HIS A 194 -5.07 -27.10 8.90
C HIS A 194 -6.25 -26.67 9.78
N GLU A 195 -6.02 -26.50 11.08
CA GLU A 195 -6.98 -25.95 12.03
C GLU A 195 -7.03 -24.43 11.88
N LYS A 196 -8.24 -23.86 11.89
CA LYS A 196 -8.41 -22.41 11.88
C LYS A 196 -8.10 -21.87 13.28
N ALA A 197 -7.13 -20.97 13.37
CA ALA A 197 -6.87 -20.19 14.57
C ALA A 197 -7.39 -18.76 14.36
N GLY A 198 -8.28 -18.31 15.25
CA GLY A 198 -8.70 -16.92 15.36
C GLY A 198 -7.76 -16.13 16.26
N VAL A 199 -8.00 -14.82 16.35
CA VAL A 199 -7.23 -13.90 17.21
C VAL A 199 -7.18 -14.38 18.67
N LYS A 200 -8.28 -14.94 19.18
CA LYS A 200 -8.39 -15.43 20.56
C LYS A 200 -7.55 -16.68 20.83
N ASP A 201 -7.16 -17.41 19.79
CA ASP A 201 -6.34 -18.62 19.90
C ASP A 201 -4.83 -18.29 19.92
N LEU A 202 -4.46 -17.02 19.69
CA LEU A 202 -3.08 -16.57 19.75
C LEU A 202 -2.65 -16.31 21.19
N LYS A 203 -1.42 -16.69 21.54
CA LYS A 203 -0.82 -16.44 22.87
C LYS A 203 -0.90 -14.96 23.29
N SER A 204 -0.87 -14.05 22.33
CA SER A 204 -0.93 -12.59 22.54
C SER A 204 -2.24 -11.99 22.04
N ALA A 205 -3.38 -12.69 22.19
CA ALA A 205 -4.69 -12.22 21.72
C ALA A 205 -5.08 -10.81 22.22
N HIS A 206 -4.63 -10.43 23.42
CA HIS A 206 -4.85 -9.11 24.01
C HIS A 206 -4.20 -7.96 23.22
N PHE A 207 -3.23 -8.27 22.37
CA PHE A 207 -2.57 -7.28 21.51
C PHE A 207 -3.51 -6.73 20.44
N PHE A 208 -4.52 -7.47 19.99
CA PHE A 208 -5.39 -7.05 18.88
C PHE A 208 -6.65 -6.32 19.34
N GLN A 209 -6.47 -5.32 20.21
CA GLN A 209 -7.57 -4.53 20.79
C GLN A 209 -7.21 -3.04 20.83
N GLY A 210 -8.22 -2.17 20.78
CA GLY A 210 -8.05 -0.72 20.85
C GLY A 210 -7.16 -0.20 19.71
N PRO A 211 -6.05 0.51 20.00
CA PRO A 211 -5.17 1.09 18.97
C PRO A 211 -4.44 0.06 18.09
N HIS A 212 -4.55 -1.22 18.44
CA HIS A 212 -3.92 -2.35 17.75
C HIS A 212 -4.96 -3.31 17.15
N GLU A 213 -6.24 -2.91 17.13
CA GLU A 213 -7.27 -3.64 16.40
C GLU A 213 -6.89 -3.78 14.92
N LEU A 214 -7.27 -4.90 14.30
CA LEU A 214 -6.99 -5.12 12.89
C LEU A 214 -7.70 -4.05 12.05
N GLU A 215 -6.96 -3.38 11.17
CA GLU A 215 -7.47 -2.32 10.30
C GLU A 215 -8.35 -2.89 9.17
N MET A 216 -9.56 -3.34 9.51
CA MET A 216 -10.50 -3.94 8.56
C MET A 216 -11.34 -2.89 7.82
N GLU A 217 -11.49 -1.69 8.39
CA GLU A 217 -12.32 -0.60 7.84
C GLU A 217 -12.02 -0.28 6.37
N PRO A 218 -10.76 -0.11 5.92
CA PRO A 218 -10.49 0.17 4.50
C PRO A 218 -10.95 -0.96 3.56
N VAL A 219 -10.87 -2.21 4.01
CA VAL A 219 -11.32 -3.38 3.23
C VAL A 219 -12.85 -3.40 3.16
N LEU A 220 -13.53 -3.14 4.29
CA LEU A 220 -15.00 -3.07 4.37
C LEU A 220 -15.55 -1.90 3.56
N ALA A 221 -14.97 -0.71 3.69
CA ALA A 221 -15.36 0.47 2.93
C ALA A 221 -15.23 0.24 1.41
N ARG A 222 -14.20 -0.52 0.98
CA ARG A 222 -13.95 -0.79 -0.44
C ARG A 222 -14.79 -1.93 -1.01
N TYR A 223 -15.00 -3.00 -0.24
CA TYR A 223 -15.55 -4.25 -0.77
C TYR A 223 -16.81 -4.77 -0.07
N GLY A 224 -17.25 -4.13 1.01
CA GLY A 224 -18.37 -4.61 1.85
C GLY A 224 -19.67 -4.81 1.09
N ASN A 225 -19.88 -4.07 -0.01
CA ASN A 225 -21.03 -4.21 -0.92
C ASN A 225 -20.63 -4.65 -2.34
N ASP A 226 -19.38 -5.08 -2.56
CA ASP A 226 -18.84 -5.48 -3.87
C ASP A 226 -18.12 -6.83 -3.80
N ALA A 227 -18.92 -7.90 -3.67
CA ALA A 227 -18.42 -9.28 -3.64
C ALA A 227 -17.66 -9.67 -4.92
N SER A 228 -18.05 -9.11 -6.07
CA SER A 228 -17.42 -9.38 -7.37
C SER A 228 -16.03 -8.75 -7.44
N GLY A 229 -15.90 -7.47 -7.05
CA GLY A 229 -14.61 -6.78 -6.95
C GLY A 229 -13.69 -7.40 -5.91
N PHE A 230 -14.25 -7.80 -4.75
CA PHE A 230 -13.50 -8.56 -3.74
C PHE A 230 -12.91 -9.84 -4.34
N ARG A 231 -13.74 -10.66 -4.99
CA ARG A 231 -13.29 -11.92 -5.61
C ARG A 231 -12.23 -11.66 -6.68
N LYS A 232 -12.44 -10.66 -7.54
CA LYS A 232 -11.48 -10.31 -8.58
C LYS A 232 -10.10 -9.98 -8.01
N VAL A 233 -10.03 -9.12 -6.99
CA VAL A 233 -8.75 -8.70 -6.39
C VAL A 233 -8.12 -9.83 -5.57
N ALA A 234 -8.93 -10.58 -4.82
CA ALA A 234 -8.46 -11.73 -4.06
C ALA A 234 -7.84 -12.80 -4.97
N GLY A 235 -8.45 -13.06 -6.13
CA GLY A 235 -7.90 -13.99 -7.13
C GLY A 235 -6.59 -13.50 -7.74
N GLN A 236 -6.40 -12.19 -7.88
CA GLN A 236 -5.11 -11.61 -8.32
C GLN A 236 -4.00 -11.81 -7.30
N LEU A 237 -4.35 -11.99 -6.01
CA LEU A 237 -3.43 -12.25 -4.89
C LEU A 237 -3.30 -13.74 -4.56
N ASP A 238 -3.60 -14.62 -5.53
CA ASP A 238 -3.56 -16.08 -5.39
C ASP A 238 -4.47 -16.64 -4.27
N GLY A 239 -5.55 -15.92 -3.95
CA GLY A 239 -6.55 -16.36 -2.98
C GLY A 239 -7.38 -17.56 -3.47
N ARG A 240 -7.58 -18.56 -2.62
CA ARG A 240 -8.43 -19.73 -2.89
C ARG A 240 -9.85 -19.48 -2.39
N PHE A 241 -10.82 -19.48 -3.29
CA PHE A 241 -12.23 -19.30 -2.94
C PHE A 241 -12.79 -20.49 -2.18
N ILE A 242 -13.61 -20.19 -1.16
CA ILE A 242 -14.37 -21.18 -0.40
C ILE A 242 -15.86 -20.90 -0.54
N SER A 243 -16.60 -21.93 -0.90
CA SER A 243 -18.03 -21.84 -1.22
C SER A 243 -18.94 -21.91 0.01
N SER A 244 -18.38 -22.26 1.19
CA SER A 244 -19.14 -22.63 2.38
C SER A 244 -19.29 -21.50 3.42
N THR A 245 -18.86 -20.27 3.11
CA THR A 245 -18.92 -19.15 4.05
C THR A 245 -19.29 -17.84 3.35
N ALA A 246 -20.37 -17.19 3.81
CA ALA A 246 -20.84 -15.86 3.38
C ALA A 246 -21.06 -15.72 1.86
N ASP A 247 -21.26 -14.48 1.39
CA ASP A 247 -21.45 -14.16 -0.03
C ASP A 247 -20.14 -14.33 -0.85
N ALA A 248 -18.99 -14.15 -0.19
CA ALA A 248 -17.67 -14.45 -0.73
C ALA A 248 -16.68 -14.78 0.38
N GLY A 249 -16.09 -15.99 0.35
CA GLY A 249 -15.02 -16.41 1.25
C GLY A 249 -13.74 -16.72 0.47
N VAL A 250 -12.59 -16.31 1.01
CA VAL A 250 -11.26 -16.56 0.44
C VAL A 250 -10.30 -17.01 1.54
N VAL A 251 -9.46 -17.98 1.21
CA VAL A 251 -8.29 -18.38 2.01
C VAL A 251 -7.04 -17.94 1.27
N PHE A 252 -6.18 -17.20 1.95
CA PHE A 252 -4.83 -16.89 1.45
C PHE A 252 -3.83 -17.85 2.06
N SER A 253 -2.83 -18.23 1.27
CA SER A 253 -1.57 -18.81 1.74
C SER A 253 -0.49 -17.77 1.44
N PRO A 254 -0.28 -16.77 2.31
CA PRO A 254 0.64 -15.67 2.02
C PRO A 254 2.07 -16.17 1.83
N PHE A 255 2.45 -17.21 2.55
CA PHE A 255 3.70 -17.95 2.37
C PHE A 255 3.38 -19.36 1.81
N PRO A 256 4.33 -19.98 1.08
CA PRO A 256 4.15 -21.31 0.49
C PRO A 256 3.92 -22.42 1.51
#